data_AF-A0A938XSV6-F1
#
_entry.id   AF-A0A938XSV6-F1
#
_cell.length_a   1.000
_cell.length_b   1.000
_cell.length_c   1.000
_cell.angle_alpha   90.00
_cell.angle_beta   90.00
_cell.angle_gamma   90.00
#
_symmetry.space_group_name_H-M   'P 1'
#
loop_
_entity.id
_entity.type
_entity.pdbx_description
1 polymer ?
#
loop_
_entity_poly.entity_id
_entity_poly.type
_entity_poly.pdbx_seq_one_letter_code
_entity_poly.pdbx_strand_id
1 'polypeptide(L)'
;MNKKISSSLIILFILIILISRITLAEHLKNSQNAHFSLQTSLMTSHWDKDPDTNNVQELIGLEYHLDNTQLYGLAYFKNSAFQSSWYLYKGRNFPWKQVNEFEFYGKLTYGVITGYDDEGGRYKAVWYELGTFPAVLPSIGIGYKHLSLELSLFANQGFMVHGGINF
;
A
#
# COMPACT_ATOMS: atom_id res chain seq x y z
N MET A 1 -23.16 -25.62 -15.00
CA MET A 1 -23.48 -26.52 -13.87
C MET A 1 -23.18 -25.76 -12.57
N ASN A 2 -24.19 -25.17 -11.91
CA ASN A 2 -23.96 -24.30 -10.74
C ASN A 2 -23.75 -25.13 -9.47
N LYS A 3 -22.51 -25.19 -8.97
CA LYS A 3 -22.22 -25.78 -7.64
C LYS A 3 -22.81 -24.86 -6.57
N LYS A 4 -23.86 -25.29 -5.88
CA LYS A 4 -24.35 -24.61 -4.68
C LYS A 4 -23.29 -24.69 -3.58
N ILE A 5 -22.86 -23.55 -3.08
CA ILE A 5 -21.99 -23.45 -1.89
C ILE A 5 -22.78 -23.97 -0.69
N SER A 6 -22.21 -24.88 0.11
CA SER A 6 -22.92 -25.43 1.27
C SER A 6 -23.06 -24.39 2.38
N SER A 7 -24.19 -24.40 3.10
CA SER A 7 -24.45 -23.46 4.19
C SER A 7 -23.36 -23.50 5.27
N SER A 8 -22.69 -24.65 5.46
CA SER A 8 -21.57 -24.81 6.39
C SER A 8 -20.31 -24.03 5.98
N LEU A 9 -20.01 -23.91 4.68
CA LEU A 9 -18.91 -23.10 4.17
C LEU A 9 -19.15 -21.61 4.41
N ILE A 10 -20.39 -21.16 4.26
CA ILE A 10 -20.79 -19.77 4.53
C ILE A 10 -20.64 -19.46 6.02
N ILE A 11 -21.11 -20.34 6.90
CA ILE A 11 -20.98 -20.19 8.36
C ILE A 11 -19.51 -20.14 8.77
N LEU A 12 -18.66 -21.02 8.23
CA LEU A 12 -17.22 -21.02 8.53
C LEU A 12 -16.54 -19.72 8.07
N PHE A 13 -16.87 -19.22 6.88
CA PHE A 13 -16.34 -17.96 6.36
C PHE A 13 -16.76 -16.76 7.22
N ILE A 14 -18.02 -16.71 7.64
CA ILE A 14 -18.53 -15.70 8.57
C ILE A 14 -17.79 -15.80 9.91
N LEU A 15 -17.58 -17.01 10.44
CA LEU A 15 -16.84 -17.22 11.68
C LEU A 15 -15.39 -16.70 11.59
N ILE A 16 -14.70 -16.96 10.47
CA ILE A 16 -13.34 -16.47 10.21
C ILE A 16 -13.30 -14.94 10.16
N ILE A 17 -14.30 -14.31 9.54
CA ILE A 17 -14.41 -12.84 9.52
C ILE A 17 -14.65 -12.29 10.93
N LEU A 18 -15.53 -12.90 11.71
CA LEU A 18 -15.82 -12.48 13.08
C LEU A 18 -14.60 -12.65 14.00
N ILE A 19 -13.91 -13.78 13.93
CA ILE A 19 -12.70 -14.05 14.72
C ILE A 19 -11.58 -13.08 14.34
N SER A 20 -11.37 -12.83 13.04
CA SER A 20 -10.32 -11.91 12.59
C SER A 20 -10.53 -10.46 13.08
N ARG A 21 -11.79 -10.02 13.22
CA ARG A 21 -12.16 -8.71 13.80
C ARG A 21 -11.80 -8.62 15.29
N ILE A 22 -12.05 -9.68 16.06
CA ILE A 22 -11.76 -9.71 17.50
C ILE A 22 -10.25 -9.64 17.74
N THR A 23 -9.48 -10.46 17.02
CA THR A 23 -8.00 -10.41 17.10
C THR A 23 -7.43 -9.07 16.69
N LEU A 24 -7.99 -8.41 15.67
CA LEU A 24 -7.56 -7.08 15.27
C LEU A 24 -7.87 -6.06 16.38
N ALA A 25 -9.09 -6.03 16.91
CA ALA A 25 -9.49 -5.09 17.95
C ALA A 25 -8.66 -5.24 19.24
N GLU A 26 -8.35 -6.48 19.64
CA GLU A 26 -7.53 -6.75 20.82
C GLU A 26 -6.05 -6.39 20.60
N HIS A 27 -5.54 -6.60 19.38
CA HIS A 27 -4.21 -6.15 18.99
C HIS A 27 -4.10 -4.61 18.98
N LEU A 28 -5.10 -3.92 18.44
CA LEU A 28 -5.19 -2.46 18.45
C LEU A 28 -5.23 -1.91 19.89
N LYS A 29 -5.95 -2.57 20.79
CA LYS A 29 -6.08 -2.15 22.19
C LYS A 29 -4.79 -2.27 22.99
N ASN A 30 -3.91 -3.21 22.61
CA ASN A 30 -2.65 -3.48 23.30
C ASN A 30 -1.43 -2.80 22.66
N SER A 31 -1.58 -2.13 21.51
CA SER A 31 -0.50 -1.40 20.86
C SER A 31 -0.29 -0.06 21.56
N GLN A 32 0.82 0.08 22.29
CA GLN A 32 1.12 1.28 23.09
C GLN A 32 1.73 2.39 22.24
N ASN A 33 2.34 2.06 21.10
CA ASN A 33 3.01 2.98 20.18
C ASN A 33 2.39 2.95 18.77
N ALA A 34 1.14 2.48 18.67
CA ALA A 34 0.42 2.59 17.41
C ALA A 34 0.17 4.06 17.07
N HIS A 35 0.39 4.39 15.80
CA HIS A 35 0.26 5.75 15.30
C HIS A 35 -0.25 5.75 13.86
N PHE A 36 -0.80 6.88 13.44
CA PHE A 36 -1.12 7.10 12.05
C PHE A 36 0.03 7.81 11.35
N SER A 37 0.17 7.57 10.05
CA SER A 37 1.06 8.31 9.17
C SER A 37 0.30 8.79 7.95
N LEU A 38 0.38 10.08 7.66
CA LEU A 38 -0.14 10.67 6.43
C LEU A 38 1.02 10.94 5.49
N GLN A 39 0.97 10.44 4.26
CA GLN A 39 2.05 10.54 3.27
C GLN A 39 1.61 11.11 1.92
N THR A 40 2.53 11.76 1.22
CA THR A 40 2.31 12.30 -0.13
C THR A 40 3.54 12.22 -1.02
N SER A 41 3.33 12.13 -2.33
CA SER A 41 4.40 12.02 -3.33
C SER A 41 5.16 13.34 -3.47
N LEU A 42 6.49 13.27 -3.46
CA LEU A 42 7.38 14.40 -3.71
C LEU A 42 7.97 14.36 -5.11
N MET A 43 8.28 13.17 -5.61
CA MET A 43 8.86 12.97 -6.93
C MET A 43 8.59 11.55 -7.43
N THR A 44 8.35 11.40 -8.72
CA THR A 44 8.32 10.09 -9.37
C THR A 44 9.15 10.11 -10.63
N SER A 45 9.82 9.00 -10.91
CA SER A 45 10.61 8.81 -12.11
C SER A 45 10.39 7.41 -12.66
N HIS A 46 10.14 7.34 -13.96
CA HIS A 46 10.07 6.09 -14.72
C HIS A 46 11.45 5.77 -15.32
N TRP A 47 11.77 4.49 -15.43
CA TRP A 47 13.04 4.06 -16.05
C TRP A 47 13.00 4.22 -17.57
N ASP A 48 11.83 3.98 -18.17
CA ASP A 48 11.59 4.32 -19.57
C ASP A 48 11.26 5.81 -19.71
N LYS A 49 11.91 6.48 -20.65
CA LYS A 49 11.77 7.92 -20.90
C LYS A 49 10.59 8.23 -21.82
N ASP A 50 9.45 7.57 -21.62
CA ASP A 50 8.24 7.92 -22.36
C ASP A 50 7.70 9.26 -21.80
N PRO A 51 7.76 10.35 -22.58
CA PRO A 51 7.36 11.68 -22.11
C PRO A 51 5.87 11.77 -21.79
N ASP A 52 5.05 10.81 -22.25
CA ASP A 52 3.60 10.80 -22.03
C ASP A 52 3.20 10.12 -20.70
N THR A 53 4.17 9.65 -19.91
CA THR A 53 3.90 9.03 -18.60
C THR A 53 3.72 10.05 -17.48
N ASN A 54 2.73 9.82 -16.61
CA ASN A 54 2.50 10.68 -15.46
C ASN A 54 3.67 10.64 -14.47
N ASN A 55 4.37 11.76 -14.27
CA ASN A 55 5.44 11.90 -13.26
C ASN A 55 4.99 12.64 -11.98
N VAL A 56 3.69 12.94 -11.88
CA VAL A 56 3.03 13.58 -10.74
C VAL A 56 1.88 12.69 -10.26
N GLN A 57 2.21 11.72 -9.42
CA GLN A 57 1.27 10.69 -8.99
C GLN A 57 0.22 11.23 -8.01
N GLU A 58 0.37 12.45 -7.48
CA GLU A 58 -0.57 13.07 -6.55
C GLU A 58 -0.98 12.11 -5.41
N LEU A 59 0.00 11.37 -4.88
CA LEU A 59 -0.25 10.38 -3.84
C LEU A 59 -0.77 11.08 -2.58
N ILE A 60 -1.84 10.55 -2.01
CA ILE A 60 -2.25 10.80 -0.63
C ILE A 60 -2.47 9.43 0.02
N GLY A 61 -1.68 9.11 1.03
CA GLY A 61 -1.76 7.83 1.74
C GLY A 61 -1.96 8.00 3.22
N LEU A 62 -2.80 7.15 3.82
CA LEU A 62 -2.93 6.98 5.25
C LEU A 62 -2.44 5.59 5.63
N GLU A 63 -1.47 5.52 6.53
CA GLU A 63 -1.00 4.28 7.13
C GLU A 63 -1.32 4.28 8.63
N TYR A 64 -1.58 3.10 9.15
CA TYR A 64 -1.70 2.83 10.57
C TYR A 64 -0.63 1.81 10.94
N HIS A 65 0.30 2.23 11.79
CA HIS A 65 1.48 1.48 12.21
C HIS A 65 1.26 0.87 13.59
N LEU A 66 1.76 -0.34 13.80
CA LEU A 66 1.66 -1.12 15.02
C LEU A 66 3.04 -1.35 15.64
N ASP A 67 3.07 -1.62 16.95
CA ASP A 67 4.31 -1.80 17.72
C ASP A 67 5.21 -2.93 17.20
N ASN A 68 4.60 -3.94 16.58
CA ASN A 68 5.30 -5.10 16.03
C ASN A 68 5.81 -4.88 14.60
N THR A 69 5.98 -3.62 14.19
CA THR A 69 6.39 -3.16 12.84
C THR A 69 5.39 -3.44 11.73
N GLN A 70 4.23 -4.01 12.02
CA GLN A 70 3.18 -4.19 11.01
C GLN A 70 2.47 -2.89 10.72
N LEU A 71 1.92 -2.78 9.52
CA LEU A 71 1.10 -1.64 9.14
C LEU A 71 -0.06 -2.06 8.24
N TYR A 72 -1.08 -1.22 8.23
CA TYR A 72 -2.19 -1.25 7.27
C TYR A 72 -2.29 0.12 6.62
N GLY A 73 -2.60 0.19 5.33
CA GLY A 73 -2.72 1.47 4.67
C GLY A 73 -3.70 1.50 3.52
N LEU A 74 -4.12 2.72 3.21
CA LEU A 74 -4.93 3.07 2.07
C LEU A 74 -4.28 4.27 1.39
N ALA A 75 -4.09 4.20 0.09
CA ALA A 75 -3.58 5.32 -0.69
C ALA A 75 -4.44 5.59 -1.91
N TYR A 76 -4.56 6.87 -2.24
CA TYR A 76 -5.11 7.37 -3.49
C TYR A 76 -3.97 7.99 -4.30
N PHE A 77 -3.95 7.76 -5.61
CA PHE A 77 -2.94 8.32 -6.51
C PHE A 77 -3.44 8.33 -7.96
N LYS A 78 -2.75 9.05 -8.83
CA LYS A 78 -2.86 9.00 -10.28
C LYS A 78 -1.88 7.98 -10.84
N ASN A 79 -2.37 6.98 -11.56
CA ASN A 79 -1.50 5.99 -12.21
C ASN A 79 -0.72 6.60 -13.39
N SER A 80 0.08 5.79 -14.09
CA SER A 80 0.88 6.23 -15.24
C SER A 80 0.04 6.83 -16.39
N ALA A 81 -1.25 6.50 -16.47
CA ALA A 81 -2.21 7.02 -17.44
C ALA A 81 -3.10 8.15 -16.89
N PHE A 82 -2.70 8.80 -15.79
CA PHE A 82 -3.46 9.88 -15.13
C PHE A 82 -4.84 9.48 -14.57
N GLN A 83 -5.11 8.18 -14.46
CA GLN A 83 -6.37 7.66 -13.91
C GLN A 83 -6.29 7.58 -12.39
N SER A 84 -7.41 7.87 -11.73
CA SER A 84 -7.53 7.78 -10.28
C SER A 84 -7.50 6.33 -9.83
N SER A 85 -6.52 5.99 -9.00
CA SER A 85 -6.28 4.64 -8.49
C SER A 85 -6.21 4.63 -6.97
N TRP A 86 -6.58 3.49 -6.39
CA TRP A 86 -6.51 3.22 -4.95
C TRP A 86 -5.61 2.03 -4.69
N TYR A 87 -4.82 2.08 -3.62
CA TYR A 87 -4.03 0.97 -3.09
C TYR A 87 -4.47 0.65 -1.66
N LEU A 88 -5.03 -0.54 -1.44
CA LEU A 88 -5.34 -1.05 -0.10
C LEU A 88 -4.34 -2.15 0.25
N TYR A 89 -3.61 -1.98 1.35
CA TYR A 89 -2.45 -2.83 1.65
C TYR A 89 -2.23 -3.09 3.13
N LYS A 90 -1.45 -4.15 3.39
CA LYS A 90 -0.74 -4.37 4.65
C LYS A 90 0.74 -4.44 4.39
N GLY A 91 1.54 -4.24 5.42
CA GLY A 91 2.99 -4.28 5.27
C GLY A 91 3.74 -4.50 6.58
N ARG A 92 5.05 -4.41 6.47
CA ARG A 92 5.97 -4.46 7.61
C ARG A 92 7.17 -3.53 7.38
N ASN A 93 7.58 -2.83 8.42
CA ASN A 93 8.85 -2.13 8.50
C ASN A 93 9.96 -3.04 9.02
N PHE A 94 11.16 -2.85 8.51
CA PHE A 94 12.36 -3.61 8.82
C PHE A 94 13.46 -2.61 9.20
N PRO A 95 13.43 -2.08 10.44
CA PRO A 95 14.47 -1.16 10.91
C PRO A 95 15.81 -1.89 10.96
N TRP A 96 16.87 -1.25 10.47
CA TRP A 96 18.22 -1.85 10.47
C TRP A 96 19.28 -0.96 11.11
N LYS A 97 19.04 0.35 11.28
CA LYS A 97 20.01 1.25 11.91
C LYS A 97 19.32 2.47 12.52
N GLN A 98 19.68 2.78 13.76
CA GLN A 98 19.35 4.03 14.42
C GLN A 98 20.63 4.86 14.62
N VAL A 99 20.60 6.15 14.26
CA VAL A 99 21.69 7.10 14.53
C VAL A 99 21.08 8.39 15.09
N ASN A 100 21.28 8.65 16.39
CA ASN A 100 20.62 9.75 17.08
C ASN A 100 19.10 9.67 16.90
N GLU A 101 18.47 10.74 16.40
CA GLU A 101 17.03 10.82 16.12
C GLU A 101 16.63 10.26 14.74
N PHE A 102 17.59 9.74 13.96
CA PHE A 102 17.33 9.17 12.64
C PHE A 102 17.20 7.66 12.66
N GLU A 103 16.11 7.16 12.08
CA GLU A 103 15.82 5.73 11.90
C GLU A 103 15.93 5.37 10.41
N PHE A 104 16.68 4.32 10.08
CA PHE A 104 16.77 3.77 8.72
C PHE A 104 16.10 2.41 8.68
N TYR A 105 15.19 2.24 7.72
CA TYR A 105 14.36 1.04 7.63
C TYR A 105 14.02 0.66 6.19
N GLY A 106 13.74 -0.63 6.02
CA GLY A 106 13.11 -1.17 4.81
C GLY A 106 11.63 -1.27 5.05
N LYS A 107 10.82 -1.16 4.00
CA LYS A 107 9.38 -1.36 4.09
C LYS A 107 8.93 -2.27 2.96
N LEU A 108 8.10 -3.24 3.27
CA LEU A 108 7.47 -4.08 2.26
C LEU A 108 5.97 -4.06 2.46
N THR A 109 5.25 -3.52 1.48
CA THR A 109 3.78 -3.52 1.45
C THR A 109 3.28 -4.47 0.38
N TYR A 110 2.12 -5.05 0.62
CA TYR A 110 1.44 -5.91 -0.34
C TYR A 110 -0.07 -5.80 -0.17
N GLY A 111 -0.78 -5.85 -1.29
CA GLY A 111 -2.20 -5.54 -1.31
C GLY A 111 -2.77 -5.56 -2.70
N VAL A 112 -3.84 -4.78 -2.90
CA VAL A 112 -4.56 -4.68 -4.16
C VAL A 112 -4.64 -3.23 -4.60
N ILE A 113 -4.34 -3.00 -5.87
CA ILE A 113 -4.53 -1.71 -6.53
C ILE A 113 -5.75 -1.81 -7.42
N THR A 114 -6.60 -0.78 -7.42
CA THR A 114 -7.77 -0.67 -8.30
C THR A 114 -7.83 0.70 -8.98
N GLY A 115 -8.55 0.82 -10.09
CA GLY A 115 -8.75 2.08 -10.82
C GLY A 115 -7.95 2.20 -12.12
N TYR A 116 -7.45 1.08 -12.65
CA TYR A 116 -6.94 1.03 -14.03
C TYR A 116 -8.09 0.72 -14.97
N ASP A 117 -8.31 1.58 -15.96
CA ASP A 117 -9.26 1.38 -17.05
C ASP A 117 -8.46 1.17 -18.36
N ASP A 118 -8.91 0.26 -19.21
CA ASP A 118 -8.14 -0.21 -20.38
C ASP A 118 -8.21 0.73 -21.61
N GLU A 119 -8.83 1.91 -21.44
CA GLU A 119 -9.03 2.93 -22.47
C GLU A 119 -9.57 2.35 -23.80
N GLY A 120 -10.58 1.48 -23.72
CA GLY A 120 -11.36 1.04 -24.88
C GLY A 120 -10.79 -0.16 -25.64
N GLY A 121 -10.18 -1.11 -24.94
CA GLY A 121 -9.71 -2.40 -25.49
C GLY A 121 -8.24 -2.41 -25.90
N ARG A 122 -7.46 -1.37 -25.57
CA ARG A 122 -6.10 -1.18 -26.11
C ARG A 122 -5.05 -2.09 -25.46
N TYR A 123 -5.27 -2.55 -24.23
CA TYR A 123 -4.31 -3.38 -23.50
C TYR A 123 -4.91 -4.74 -23.11
N LYS A 124 -4.58 -5.77 -23.91
CA LYS A 124 -5.07 -7.16 -23.79
C LYS A 124 -4.44 -7.97 -22.65
N ALA A 125 -4.44 -7.47 -21.41
CA ALA A 125 -4.11 -8.30 -20.27
C ALA A 125 -5.38 -8.62 -19.46
N VAL A 126 -5.56 -9.89 -19.10
CA VAL A 126 -6.70 -10.42 -18.31
C VAL A 126 -6.94 -9.63 -17.00
N TRP A 127 -5.91 -8.95 -16.49
CA TRP A 127 -5.95 -8.13 -15.29
C TRP A 127 -6.62 -6.76 -15.48
N TYR A 128 -6.70 -6.23 -16.72
CA TYR A 128 -7.34 -4.95 -16.99
C TYR A 128 -8.87 -5.03 -16.97
N GLU A 129 -9.46 -6.16 -17.39
CA GLU A 129 -10.92 -6.38 -17.30
C GLU A 129 -11.45 -6.37 -15.85
N LEU A 130 -10.58 -6.66 -14.87
CA LEU A 130 -10.94 -6.67 -13.45
C LEU A 130 -10.78 -5.29 -12.79
N GLY A 131 -10.09 -4.34 -13.45
CA GLY A 131 -9.75 -3.03 -12.92
C GLY A 131 -8.99 -3.07 -11.58
N THR A 132 -8.52 -4.25 -11.15
CA THR A 132 -7.96 -4.55 -9.84
C THR A 132 -6.88 -5.61 -9.95
N PHE A 133 -5.69 -5.36 -9.40
CA PHE A 133 -4.54 -6.25 -9.49
C PHE A 133 -3.75 -6.31 -8.18
N PRO A 134 -3.09 -7.45 -7.89
CA PRO A 134 -2.21 -7.56 -6.74
C PRO A 134 -0.96 -6.69 -6.94
N ALA A 135 -0.47 -6.11 -5.84
CA ALA A 135 0.74 -5.30 -5.84
C ALA A 135 1.61 -5.62 -4.62
N VAL A 136 2.93 -5.62 -4.83
CA VAL A 136 3.95 -5.72 -3.79
C VAL A 136 4.95 -4.60 -4.01
N LEU A 137 5.10 -3.71 -3.02
CA LEU A 137 5.94 -2.52 -3.13
C LEU A 137 7.04 -2.56 -2.06
N PRO A 138 8.29 -2.87 -2.45
CA PRO A 138 9.43 -2.66 -1.59
C PRO A 138 9.81 -1.17 -1.55
N SER A 139 10.22 -0.70 -0.38
CA SER A 139 10.67 0.67 -0.15
C SER A 139 11.84 0.71 0.83
N ILE A 140 12.61 1.78 0.77
CA ILE A 140 13.59 2.15 1.80
C ILE A 140 13.24 3.52 2.36
N GLY A 141 13.43 3.73 3.66
CA GLY A 141 12.99 4.93 4.34
C GLY A 141 13.96 5.44 5.39
N ILE A 142 13.82 6.73 5.67
CA ILE A 142 14.49 7.44 6.76
C ILE A 142 13.42 8.18 7.57
N GLY A 143 13.36 7.90 8.86
CA GLY A 143 12.51 8.60 9.83
C GLY A 143 13.31 9.62 10.64
N TYR A 144 12.70 10.76 10.96
CA TYR A 144 13.21 11.75 11.91
C TYR A 144 12.05 12.36 12.70
N LYS A 145 11.96 12.04 13.99
CA LYS A 145 10.83 12.43 14.87
C LYS A 145 9.49 11.99 14.26
N HIS A 146 8.65 12.96 13.89
CA HIS A 146 7.35 12.73 13.27
C HIS A 146 7.42 12.71 11.74
N LEU A 147 8.58 12.88 11.12
CA LEU A 147 8.72 12.95 9.68
C LEU A 147 9.29 11.64 9.14
N SER A 148 8.85 11.25 7.95
CA SER A 148 9.46 10.18 7.16
C SER A 148 9.74 10.65 5.74
N LEU A 149 10.79 10.07 5.16
CA LEU A 149 11.10 10.18 3.74
C LEU A 149 11.37 8.78 3.21
N GLU A 150 10.67 8.39 2.16
CA GLU A 150 10.73 7.04 1.62
C GLU A 150 10.90 7.03 0.11
N LEU A 151 11.59 6.00 -0.37
CA LEU A 151 11.76 5.66 -1.77
C LEU A 151 11.09 4.30 -2.02
N SER A 152 9.97 4.31 -2.73
CA SER A 152 9.25 3.11 -3.15
C SER A 152 9.62 2.72 -4.58
N LEU A 153 9.79 1.42 -4.82
CA LEU A 153 10.16 0.88 -6.13
C LEU A 153 8.95 0.22 -6.81
N PHE A 154 8.72 0.58 -8.07
CA PHE A 154 7.66 0.03 -8.93
C PHE A 154 8.20 -1.10 -9.81
N ALA A 155 8.80 -2.12 -9.21
CA ALA A 155 9.33 -3.32 -9.88
C ALA A 155 10.21 -3.05 -11.13
N ASN A 156 9.64 -3.06 -12.35
CA ASN A 156 10.32 -2.76 -13.64
C ASN A 156 9.84 -1.45 -14.31
N GLN A 157 9.06 -0.60 -13.62
CA GLN A 157 8.51 0.65 -14.13
C GLN A 157 9.18 1.95 -13.62
N GLY A 158 9.69 1.99 -12.38
CA GLY A 158 10.30 3.21 -11.84
C GLY A 158 10.40 3.25 -10.33
N PHE A 159 10.47 4.47 -9.78
CA PHE A 159 10.48 4.72 -8.35
C PHE A 159 9.76 6.01 -7.98
N MET A 160 9.29 6.10 -6.74
CA MET A 160 8.68 7.30 -6.17
C MET A 160 9.36 7.65 -4.84
N VAL A 161 9.66 8.92 -4.67
CA VAL A 161 10.00 9.52 -3.39
C VAL A 161 8.75 10.13 -2.79
N HIS A 162 8.46 9.83 -1.53
CA HIS A 162 7.32 10.36 -0.81
C HIS A 162 7.71 10.70 0.63
N GLY A 163 7.01 11.68 1.20
CA GLY A 163 7.23 12.14 2.56
C GLY A 163 5.99 11.93 3.41
N GLY A 164 6.19 11.63 4.69
CA GLY A 164 5.11 11.36 5.64
C GLY A 164 5.23 12.12 6.96
N ILE A 165 4.10 12.23 7.65
CA ILE A 165 3.98 12.80 9.00
C ILE A 165 3.24 11.82 9.90
N ASN A 166 3.86 11.48 11.03
CA ASN A 166 3.38 10.51 12.03
C ASN A 166 2.71 11.23 13.22
N PHE A 167 1.53 10.78 13.65
CA PHE A 167 0.76 11.38 14.76
C PHE A 167 -0.10 10.37 15.53
#